data_AF-A0A2T6N2E6-F1
#
_entry.id   AF-A0A2T6N2E6-F1
#
_cell.length_a   1.000
_cell.length_b   1.000
_cell.length_c   1.000
_cell.angle_alpha   90.00
_cell.angle_beta   90.00
_cell.angle_gamma   90.00
#
_symmetry.space_group_name_H-M   'P 1'
#
loop_
_entity.id
_entity.type
_entity.pdbx_description
1 polymer ?
#
loop_
_entity_poly.entity_id
_entity_poly.type
_entity_poly.pdbx_seq_one_letter_code
_entity_poly.pdbx_strand_id
1 'polypeptide(L)' 'MMRLRTWQLLFSLCMLGAAGCSIEPWVQPYERAHLADPIMSFERDPIAGSYRHHVYQTREAARGAEGGGGGGCGCN' A
#
# COMPACT_ATOMS: atom_id res chain seq x y z
N MET A 1 12.72 24.06 37.20
CA MET A 1 12.34 22.63 37.15
C MET A 1 11.28 22.33 36.09
N MET A 2 10.17 23.08 35.98
CA MET A 2 9.10 22.82 34.99
C MET A 2 9.56 22.93 33.51
N ARG A 3 10.43 23.89 33.18
CA ARG A 3 11.00 24.04 31.81
C ARG A 3 11.88 22.86 31.37
N LEU A 4 12.49 22.15 32.32
CA LEU A 4 13.36 21.00 32.03
C LEU A 4 12.53 19.76 31.70
N ARG A 5 11.41 19.55 32.42
CA ARG A 5 10.43 18.48 32.12
C ARG A 5 9.74 18.66 30.77
N THR A 6 9.39 19.89 30.39
CA THR A 6 8.79 20.17 29.08
C THR A 6 9.76 19.88 27.93
N TRP A 7 11.05 20.19 28.08
CA TRP A 7 12.07 19.84 27.10
C TRP A 7 12.33 18.35 27.01
N GLN A 8 12.34 17.63 28.14
CA GLN A 8 12.46 16.18 28.14
C GLN A 8 11.30 15.50 27.38
N LEU A 9 10.06 15.96 27.61
CA LEU A 9 8.88 15.43 26.92
C LEU A 9 8.91 15.71 25.40
N LEU A 10 9.28 16.92 25.01
CA LEU A 10 9.44 17.29 23.59
C LEU A 10 10.53 16.46 22.90
N PHE A 11 11.65 16.20 23.58
CA PHE A 11 12.73 15.38 23.05
C PHE A 11 12.30 13.92 22.88
N SER A 12 11.61 13.33 23.86
CA SER A 12 11.06 11.98 23.74
C SER A 12 10.04 11.83 22.61
N LEU A 13 9.19 12.85 22.39
CA LEU A 13 8.21 12.84 21.32
C LEU A 13 8.87 12.93 19.93
N CYS A 14 9.92 13.74 19.81
CA CYS A 14 10.72 13.86 18.59
C CYS A 14 11.41 12.53 18.24
N MET A 15 11.98 11.85 19.23
CA MET A 15 12.65 10.55 19.03
C MET A 15 11.66 9.44 18.61
N LEU A 16 10.44 9.44 19.14
CA LEU A 16 9.40 8.50 18.71
C LEU A 16 8.96 8.74 17.25
N GLY A 17 8.86 10.00 16.83
CA GLY A 17 8.51 10.35 15.45
C GLY A 17 9.59 9.98 14.43
N ALA A 18 10.87 10.02 14.83
CA ALA A 18 11.99 9.68 13.97
C ALA A 18 12.15 8.16 13.72
N ALA A 19 11.59 7.30 14.59
CA ALA A 19 11.73 5.85 14.47
C ALA A 19 10.94 5.23 13.30
N GLY A 20 10.06 5.98 12.64
CA GLY A 20 9.27 5.51 11.48
C GLY A 20 9.92 5.80 10.12
N CYS A 21 10.97 6.62 10.06
CA CYS A 21 11.63 6.96 8.80
C CYS A 21 12.72 5.93 8.50
N SER A 22 12.40 4.95 7.65
CA SER A 22 13.32 3.92 7.13
C SER A 22 13.66 2.79 8.10
N ILE A 23 12.65 2.00 8.46
CA ILE A 23 12.87 0.72 9.16
C ILE A 23 13.29 -0.31 8.11
N GLU A 24 14.57 -0.69 8.10
CA GLU A 24 15.02 -1.89 7.38
C GLU A 24 14.51 -3.14 8.10
N PRO A 25 14.00 -4.14 7.36
CA PRO A 25 14.06 -4.27 5.91
C PRO A 25 12.79 -3.74 5.23
N TRP A 26 12.92 -2.77 4.33
CA TRP A 26 11.86 -2.52 3.36
C TRP A 26 11.84 -3.69 2.36
N VAL A 27 10.64 -4.17 2.02
CA VAL A 27 10.49 -5.18 0.97
C VAL A 27 10.83 -4.53 -0.37
N GLN A 28 11.80 -5.10 -1.08
CA GLN A 28 12.21 -4.58 -2.39
C GLN A 28 11.02 -4.68 -3.36
N PRO A 29 10.82 -3.74 -4.32
CA PRO A 29 9.64 -3.74 -5.18
C PRO A 29 9.35 -5.07 -5.89
N TYR A 30 10.40 -5.79 -6.31
CA TYR A 30 10.28 -7.09 -6.95
C TYR A 30 10.01 -8.25 -5.98
N GLU A 31 10.31 -8.10 -4.69
CA GLU A 31 9.99 -9.11 -3.67
C GLU A 31 8.51 -9.10 -3.30
N ARG A 32 7.81 -7.99 -3.56
CA ARG A 32 6.36 -7.87 -3.32
C ARG A 32 5.54 -8.88 -4.11
N ALA A 33 6.05 -9.33 -5.25
CA ALA A 33 5.43 -10.40 -6.03
C ALA A 33 5.29 -11.71 -5.21
N HIS A 34 6.21 -11.99 -4.28
CA HIS A 34 6.11 -13.17 -3.40
C HIS A 34 5.00 -13.05 -2.34
N LEU A 35 4.54 -11.83 -2.04
CA LEU A 35 3.37 -11.62 -1.17
C LEU A 35 2.05 -11.85 -1.91
N ALA A 36 2.05 -11.92 -3.23
CA ALA A 36 0.87 -12.09 -4.07
C ALA A 36 0.78 -13.54 -4.59
N ASP A 37 0.33 -14.47 -3.74
CA ASP A 37 0.03 -15.84 -4.16
C ASP A 37 -1.03 -15.83 -5.30
N PRO A 38 -0.84 -16.63 -6.38
CA PRO A 38 -1.82 -16.77 -7.45
C PRO A 38 -3.26 -17.04 -6.99
N ILE A 39 -3.46 -17.71 -5.85
CA ILE A 39 -4.80 -17.96 -5.28
C ILE A 39 -5.50 -16.67 -4.82
N MET A 40 -4.75 -15.61 -4.51
CA MET A 40 -5.28 -14.32 -4.09
C MET A 40 -5.73 -13.45 -5.27
N SER A 41 -5.58 -13.92 -6.51
CA SER A 41 -6.08 -13.20 -7.67
C SER A 41 -7.60 -13.07 -7.64
N PHE A 42 -8.11 -11.85 -7.76
CA PHE A 42 -9.55 -11.60 -7.92
C PHE A 42 -10.12 -12.15 -9.22
N GLU A 43 -9.25 -12.32 -10.22
CA GLU A 43 -9.64 -12.74 -11.56
C GLU A 43 -8.87 -13.99 -11.97
N ARG A 44 -9.59 -15.02 -12.44
CA ARG A 44 -8.99 -16.26 -12.91
C ARG A 44 -8.47 -16.14 -14.34
N ASP A 45 -9.13 -15.32 -15.16
CA ASP A 45 -8.75 -15.04 -16.54
C ASP A 45 -8.45 -13.53 -16.72
N PRO A 46 -7.18 -13.12 -16.59
CA PRO A 46 -6.82 -11.70 -16.64
C PRO A 46 -7.09 -11.05 -18.00
N ILE A 47 -7.08 -11.83 -19.08
CA ILE A 47 -7.36 -11.31 -20.42
C ILE A 47 -8.85 -10.96 -20.52
N ALA A 48 -9.72 -11.89 -20.17
CA ALA A 48 -11.17 -11.64 -20.15
C ALA A 48 -11.56 -10.56 -19.13
N GLY A 49 -10.90 -10.53 -17.97
CA GLY A 49 -11.10 -9.52 -16.93
C GLY A 49 -10.78 -8.10 -17.42
N SER A 50 -9.64 -7.91 -18.08
CA SER A 50 -9.24 -6.60 -18.62
C SER A 50 -10.25 -6.07 -19.64
N TYR A 51 -10.77 -6.94 -20.51
CA TYR A 51 -11.81 -6.57 -21.48
C TYR A 51 -13.09 -6.11 -20.79
N ARG A 52 -13.58 -6.87 -19.79
CA ARG A 52 -14.77 -6.49 -19.02
C ARG A 52 -14.58 -5.18 -18.26
N HIS A 53 -13.43 -4.97 -17.64
CA HIS A 53 -13.12 -3.70 -16.97
C HIS A 53 -13.18 -2.52 -17.94
N HIS A 54 -12.59 -2.65 -19.13
CA HIS A 54 -12.66 -1.60 -20.13
C HIS A 54 -14.11 -1.22 -20.52
N VAL A 55 -14.98 -2.22 -20.64
CA VAL A 55 -16.42 -2.02 -20.89
C VAL A 55 -17.08 -1.29 -19.72
N TYR A 56 -16.91 -1.74 -18.48
CA TYR A 56 -17.50 -1.09 -17.30
C TYR A 56 -17.03 0.35 -17.13
N GLN A 57 -15.73 0.60 -17.23
CA GLN A 57 -15.17 1.95 -17.19
C GLN A 57 -15.85 2.91 -18.19
N THR A 58 -16.18 2.40 -19.38
CA THR A 58 -16.81 3.20 -20.44
C THR A 58 -18.28 3.44 -20.13
N ARG A 59 -19.01 2.41 -19.70
CA ARG A 59 -20.46 2.47 -19.46
C ARG A 59 -20.80 3.27 -18.21
N GLU A 60 -19.97 3.14 -17.18
CA GLU A 60 -20.19 3.74 -15.86
C GLU A 60 -19.42 5.06 -15.67
N ALA A 61 -18.72 5.54 -16.71
CA ALA A 61 -17.84 6.71 -16.64
C ALA A 61 -16.82 6.65 -15.47
N ALA A 62 -16.39 5.43 -15.11
CA ALA A 62 -15.62 5.14 -13.90
C ALA A 62 -14.17 4.75 -14.21
N ARG A 63 -13.51 5.45 -15.14
CA ARG A 63 -12.11 5.17 -15.51
C ARG A 63 -11.20 5.29 -14.28
N GLY A 64 -10.49 4.22 -13.95
CA GLY A 64 -9.57 4.18 -12.81
C GLY A 64 -10.26 3.93 -11.47
N ALA A 65 -11.54 3.55 -11.47
CA ALA A 65 -12.24 3.12 -10.26
C ALA A 65 -11.96 1.66 -9.89
N GLU A 66 -11.37 0.87 -10.80
CA GLU A 66 -10.82 -0.44 -10.43
C GLU A 66 -9.59 -0.27 -9.53
N GLY A 67 -9.53 -1.08 -8.47
CA GLY A 67 -8.42 -1.09 -7.52
C GLY A 67 -7.08 -1.47 -8.14
N GLY A 68 -6.03 -1.57 -7.32
CA GLY A 68 -4.71 -2.04 -7.76
C GLY A 68 -4.78 -3.42 -8.40
N GLY A 69 -4.04 -3.64 -9.48
CA GLY A 69 -3.98 -4.93 -10.17
C GLY A 69 -3.24 -5.98 -9.35
N GLY A 70 -3.83 -7.17 -9.20
CA GLY A 70 -3.23 -8.33 -8.52
C GLY A 70 -3.92 -8.72 -7.22
N GLY A 71 -3.44 -9.80 -6.60
CA GLY A 71 -3.81 -10.25 -5.26
C GLY A 71 -2.79 -9.79 -4.20
N GLY A 72 -3.11 -9.96 -2.91
CA GLY A 72 -2.20 -9.63 -1.80
C GLY A 72 -2.53 -8.30 -1.10
N CYS A 73 -1.57 -7.71 -0.37
CA CYS A 73 -1.81 -6.57 0.52
C CYS A 73 -2.16 -5.22 -0.15
N GLY A 74 -2.45 -5.22 -1.46
CA GLY A 74 -3.03 -4.06 -2.17
C GLY A 74 -2.09 -2.85 -2.34
N CYS A 75 -0.81 -2.98 -1.97
CA CYS A 75 0.19 -1.94 -2.18
C CYS A 75 0.77 -2.06 -3.60
N ASN A 76 0.30 -1.20 -4.51
CA ASN A 76 1.02 -0.88 -5.76
C ASN A 76 2.16 0.10 -5.44
#